data_AF-A0ABD0R235-F1
#
_entry.id   AF-A0ABD0R235-F1
#
_cell.length_a   1.000
_cell.length_b   1.000
_cell.length_c   1.000
_cell.angle_alpha   90.00
_cell.angle_beta   90.00
_cell.angle_gamma   90.00
#
_symmetry.space_group_name_H-M   'P 1'
#
loop_
_entity.id
_entity.type
_entity.pdbx_description
1 polymer ?
#
loop_
_entity_poly.entity_id
_entity_poly.type
_entity_poly.pdbx_seq_one_letter_code
_entity_poly.pdbx_strand_id
1 'polypeptide(L)'
;LGGIPTGVVAVETRSVELSIPADPANLDSEAKIIQQAGQVWFPDSAFKTAQAIKDFNREGLPLMVFANWRGFSGGMKDMYDQVLKFGAYIVDGLREYSQPVLVYIPPQAELRGGSWVVIDPTINPRHMEMYADKDSR
;
A
#
# COMPACT_ATOMS: atom_id res chain seq x y z
N LEU A 1 5.50 9.97 -16.65
CA LEU A 1 6.68 10.86 -16.48
C LEU A 1 7.31 11.13 -17.85
N GLY A 2 7.53 12.40 -18.23
CA GLY A 2 8.10 12.71 -19.56
C GLY A 2 7.26 12.21 -20.76
N GLY A 3 5.94 12.14 -20.62
CA GLY A 3 5.02 11.60 -21.62
C GLY A 3 4.72 10.09 -21.51
N ILE A 4 5.43 9.36 -20.64
CA ILE A 4 5.21 7.92 -20.43
C ILE A 4 4.06 7.70 -19.43
N PRO A 5 3.03 6.91 -19.77
CA PRO A 5 1.96 6.53 -18.83
C PRO A 5 2.50 5.54 -17.79
N THR A 6 2.08 5.69 -16.54
CA THR A 6 2.63 4.95 -15.40
C THR A 6 1.58 4.83 -14.31
N GLY A 7 1.37 3.64 -13.77
CA GLY A 7 0.55 3.43 -12.58
C GLY A 7 1.26 4.00 -11.36
N VAL A 8 0.54 4.71 -10.48
CA VAL A 8 1.15 5.37 -9.32
C VAL A 8 0.45 4.96 -8.03
N VAL A 9 1.24 4.55 -7.04
CA VAL A 9 0.79 4.37 -5.66
C VAL A 9 1.59 5.32 -4.76
N ALA A 10 0.89 6.13 -3.97
CA ALA A 10 1.49 7.05 -3.01
C ALA A 10 0.73 6.98 -1.68
N VAL A 11 1.39 7.41 -0.61
CA VAL A 11 0.89 7.24 0.77
C VAL A 11 0.42 8.57 1.34
N GLU A 12 -0.78 8.59 1.90
CA GLU A 12 -1.28 9.74 2.67
C GLU A 12 -0.59 9.78 4.04
N THR A 13 -0.15 10.98 4.42
CA THR A 13 0.60 11.21 5.67
C THR A 13 -0.27 11.74 6.79
N ARG A 14 -1.39 12.39 6.45
CA ARG A 14 -2.37 12.87 7.43
C ARG A 14 -3.22 11.72 7.94
N SER A 15 -3.77 11.86 9.14
CA SER A 15 -4.82 10.96 9.60
C SER A 15 -6.06 11.14 8.72
N VAL A 16 -6.62 10.02 8.28
CA VAL A 16 -7.82 9.97 7.44
C VAL A 16 -9.00 9.53 8.28
N GLU A 17 -10.14 10.18 8.09
CA GLU A 17 -11.41 9.78 8.72
C GLU A 17 -12.19 8.87 7.78
N LEU A 18 -12.36 7.61 8.19
CA LEU A 18 -13.18 6.63 7.49
C LEU A 18 -14.59 6.63 8.10
N SER A 19 -15.57 7.06 7.31
CA SER A 19 -16.98 6.98 7.69
C SER A 19 -17.57 5.64 7.29
N ILE A 20 -17.89 4.80 8.27
CA ILE A 20 -18.62 3.56 8.09
C ILE A 20 -20.12 3.86 8.18
N PRO A 21 -20.89 3.62 7.12
CA PRO A 21 -22.33 3.85 7.15
C PRO A 21 -23.03 2.87 8.11
N ALA A 22 -24.14 3.30 8.69
CA ALA A 22 -25.02 2.42 9.43
C ALA A 22 -25.54 1.31 8.50
N ASP A 23 -25.66 0.10 9.03
CA ASP A 23 -26.25 -1.05 8.32
C ASP A 23 -27.78 -1.01 8.48
N PRO A 24 -28.56 -0.76 7.40
CA PRO A 24 -30.01 -0.69 7.50
C PRO A 24 -30.68 -2.00 7.94
N ALA A 25 -29.98 -3.13 7.82
CA ALA A 25 -30.50 -4.45 8.22
C ALA A 25 -30.30 -4.75 9.72
N ASN A 26 -29.51 -3.94 10.43
CA ASN A 26 -29.22 -4.12 11.84
C ASN A 26 -29.66 -2.89 12.64
N LEU A 27 -30.67 -3.06 13.49
CA LEU A 27 -31.27 -1.98 14.28
C LEU A 27 -30.30 -1.33 15.28
N ASP A 28 -29.28 -2.06 15.74
CA ASP A 28 -28.25 -1.56 16.66
C ASP A 28 -27.08 -0.88 15.92
N SER A 29 -27.11 -0.86 14.58
CA SER A 29 -26.03 -0.30 13.77
C SER A 29 -26.16 1.22 13.64
N GLU A 30 -25.08 1.91 13.95
CA GLU A 30 -24.95 3.36 13.83
C GLU A 30 -23.80 3.71 12.89
N ALA A 31 -23.84 4.93 12.31
CA ALA A 31 -22.74 5.45 11.53
C ALA A 31 -21.53 5.70 12.44
N LYS A 32 -20.36 5.23 12.02
CA LYS A 32 -19.13 5.32 12.82
C LYS A 32 -18.06 6.06 12.04
N ILE A 33 -17.29 6.88 12.73
CA ILE A 33 -16.10 7.53 12.19
C ILE A 33 -14.88 6.87 12.84
N ILE A 34 -14.01 6.29 12.02
CA ILE A 34 -12.76 5.68 12.45
C ILE A 34 -11.61 6.53 11.94
N GLN A 35 -10.67 6.87 12.82
CA GLN A 35 -9.43 7.52 12.41
C GLN A 35 -8.39 6.48 12.01
N GLN A 36 -7.90 6.57 10.79
CA GLN A 36 -6.78 5.80 10.27
C GLN A 36 -5.55 6.68 10.23
N ALA A 37 -4.49 6.26 10.91
CA ALA A 37 -3.23 7.00 10.93
C ALA A 37 -2.57 6.96 9.53
N GLY A 38 -2.04 8.09 9.08
CA GLY A 38 -1.22 8.14 7.87
C GLY A 38 0.04 7.26 7.98
N GLN A 39 0.62 6.94 6.83
CA GLN A 39 1.83 6.10 6.69
C GLN A 39 1.68 4.66 7.23
N VAL A 40 0.46 4.13 7.36
CA VAL A 40 0.22 2.77 7.86
C VAL A 40 -0.64 2.00 6.86
N TRP A 41 -0.29 0.73 6.61
CA TRP A 41 -1.17 -0.18 5.90
C TRP A 41 -2.20 -0.80 6.84
N PHE A 42 -3.45 -0.43 6.64
CA PHE A 42 -4.66 -1.08 7.16
C PHE A 42 -5.15 -2.17 6.18
N PRO A 43 -6.05 -3.10 6.59
CA PRO A 43 -6.56 -4.16 5.73
C PRO A 43 -7.09 -3.66 4.37
N ASP A 44 -7.87 -2.59 4.39
CA ASP A 44 -8.45 -1.94 3.21
C ASP A 44 -7.39 -1.34 2.29
N SER A 45 -6.43 -0.60 2.84
CA SER A 45 -5.36 0.06 2.09
C SER A 45 -4.34 -0.94 1.51
N ALA A 46 -4.05 -2.03 2.24
CA ALA A 46 -3.22 -3.12 1.75
C ALA A 46 -3.91 -3.84 0.58
N PHE A 47 -5.21 -4.14 0.73
CA PHE A 47 -6.00 -4.73 -0.35
C PHE A 47 -6.07 -3.81 -1.58
N LYS A 48 -6.35 -2.51 -1.38
CA LYS A 48 -6.38 -1.51 -2.45
C LYS A 48 -5.05 -1.42 -3.19
N THR A 49 -3.93 -1.49 -2.46
CA THR A 49 -2.58 -1.48 -3.03
C THR A 49 -2.35 -2.72 -3.89
N ALA A 50 -2.62 -3.91 -3.36
CA ALA A 50 -2.47 -5.17 -4.08
C ALA A 50 -3.34 -5.22 -5.36
N GLN A 51 -4.57 -4.72 -5.26
CA GLN A 51 -5.50 -4.66 -6.40
C GLN A 51 -4.97 -3.72 -7.49
N ALA A 52 -4.54 -2.51 -7.13
CA ALA A 52 -3.97 -1.55 -8.09
C ALA A 52 -2.73 -2.12 -8.80
N ILE A 53 -1.85 -2.82 -8.06
CA ILE A 53 -0.68 -3.50 -8.65
C ILE A 53 -1.13 -4.54 -9.68
N LYS A 54 -2.11 -5.39 -9.36
CA LYS A 54 -2.60 -6.40 -10.29
C LYS A 54 -3.23 -5.78 -11.55
N ASP A 55 -3.97 -4.69 -11.39
CA ASP A 55 -4.64 -4.03 -12.49
C ASP A 55 -3.63 -3.33 -13.42
N PHE A 56 -2.66 -2.59 -12.87
CA PHE A 56 -1.59 -1.97 -13.68
C PHE A 56 -0.72 -3.00 -14.41
N ASN A 57 -0.47 -4.16 -13.80
CA ASN A 57 0.25 -5.26 -14.46
C ASN A 57 -0.53 -5.79 -15.67
N ARG A 58 -1.85 -5.94 -15.54
CA ARG A 58 -2.74 -6.39 -16.64
C ARG A 58 -2.85 -5.35 -17.74
N GLU A 59 -2.84 -4.07 -17.38
CA GLU A 59 -2.81 -2.96 -18.35
C GLU A 59 -1.44 -2.82 -19.03
N GLY A 60 -0.41 -3.52 -18.55
CA GLY A 60 0.93 -3.46 -19.11
C GLY A 60 1.67 -2.16 -18.80
N LEU A 61 1.30 -1.49 -17.71
CA LEU A 61 1.89 -0.20 -17.32
C LEU A 61 3.11 -0.40 -16.41
N PRO A 62 4.16 0.43 -16.52
CA PRO A 62 5.14 0.57 -15.47
C PRO A 62 4.47 1.04 -14.17
N LEU A 63 5.03 0.66 -13.02
CA LEU A 63 4.54 1.05 -11.70
C LEU A 63 5.55 1.98 -11.02
N MET A 64 5.07 3.06 -10.42
CA MET A 64 5.86 3.92 -9.54
C MET A 64 5.23 3.97 -8.14
N VAL A 65 6.01 3.63 -7.12
CA VAL A 65 5.59 3.63 -5.73
C VAL A 65 6.36 4.70 -4.97
N PHE A 66 5.67 5.73 -4.49
CA PHE A 66 6.21 6.71 -3.56
C PHE A 66 6.05 6.18 -2.14
N ALA A 67 7.03 5.41 -1.68
CA ALA A 67 6.98 4.67 -0.44
C ALA A 67 7.16 5.59 0.78
N ASN A 68 6.21 5.52 1.72
CA ASN A 68 6.26 6.26 2.98
C ASN A 68 5.41 5.54 4.05
N TRP A 69 5.79 4.30 4.39
CA TRP A 69 5.06 3.47 5.35
C TRP A 69 5.91 3.11 6.57
N ARG A 70 5.37 3.37 7.76
CA ARG A 70 5.92 2.95 9.06
C ARG A 70 5.71 1.46 9.34
N GLY A 71 4.80 0.81 8.61
CA GLY A 71 4.50 -0.60 8.76
C GLY A 71 3.03 -0.92 8.49
N PHE A 72 2.62 -2.11 8.90
CA PHE A 72 1.23 -2.56 8.90
C PHE A 72 0.57 -2.27 10.25
N SER A 73 -0.75 -2.08 10.25
CA SER A 73 -1.50 -1.98 11.51
C SER A 73 -1.43 -3.32 12.26
N GLY A 74 -0.90 -3.28 13.48
CA GLY A 74 -0.80 -4.43 14.38
C GLY A 74 -1.93 -4.50 15.41
N GLY A 75 -2.98 -3.68 15.28
CA GLY A 75 -4.11 -3.68 16.20
C GLY A 75 -4.90 -4.99 16.16
N MET A 76 -5.45 -5.42 17.29
CA MET A 76 -6.21 -6.68 17.39
C MET A 76 -7.34 -6.78 16.34
N LYS A 77 -8.06 -5.67 16.13
CA LYS A 77 -9.13 -5.58 15.11
C LYS A 77 -8.59 -5.76 13.70
N ASP A 78 -7.53 -5.05 13.32
CA ASP A 78 -6.97 -5.12 11.96
C ASP A 78 -6.34 -6.49 11.66
N MET A 79 -5.78 -7.14 12.69
CA MET A 79 -5.30 -8.52 12.61
C MET A 79 -6.45 -9.50 12.37
N TYR A 80 -7.56 -9.35 13.09
CA TYR A 80 -8.79 -10.12 12.86
C TYR A 80 -9.38 -9.87 11.47
N ASP A 81 -9.33 -8.62 11.01
CA ASP A 81 -9.75 -8.17 9.68
C ASP A 81 -8.73 -8.54 8.57
N GLN A 82 -7.81 -9.47 8.86
CA GLN A 82 -6.94 -10.17 7.90
C GLN A 82 -5.87 -9.28 7.23
N VAL A 83 -5.34 -8.25 7.92
CA VAL A 83 -4.28 -7.39 7.38
C VAL A 83 -3.07 -8.18 6.82
N LEU A 84 -2.69 -9.29 7.46
CA LEU A 84 -1.58 -10.14 7.01
C LEU A 84 -1.85 -10.80 5.66
N LYS A 85 -3.09 -11.23 5.42
CA LYS A 85 -3.49 -11.86 4.15
C LYS A 85 -3.36 -10.87 3.00
N PHE A 86 -3.80 -9.63 3.22
CA PHE A 86 -3.70 -8.56 2.22
C PHE A 86 -2.26 -8.10 2.01
N GLY A 87 -1.42 -8.10 3.05
CA GLY A 87 0.02 -7.90 2.92
C GLY A 87 0.68 -8.93 1.98
N ALA A 88 0.31 -10.21 2.11
CA ALA A 88 0.80 -11.26 1.22
C ALA A 88 0.39 -11.02 -0.25
N TYR A 89 -0.81 -10.49 -0.51
CA TYR A 89 -1.25 -10.19 -1.87
C TYR A 89 -0.46 -9.08 -2.57
N ILE A 90 0.16 -8.17 -1.81
CA ILE A 90 1.09 -7.18 -2.38
C ILE A 90 2.32 -7.92 -2.94
N VAL A 91 2.88 -8.85 -2.16
CA VAL A 91 4.02 -9.68 -2.58
C VAL A 91 3.67 -10.49 -3.83
N ASP A 92 2.50 -11.16 -3.83
CA ASP A 92 2.05 -11.93 -4.99
C ASP A 92 1.94 -11.06 -6.25
N GLY A 93 1.35 -9.86 -6.12
CA GLY A 93 1.19 -8.92 -7.24
C GLY A 93 2.51 -8.43 -7.80
N LEU A 94 3.49 -8.11 -6.93
CA LEU A 94 4.81 -7.63 -7.36
C LEU A 94 5.68 -8.75 -7.95
N ARG A 95 5.57 -9.97 -7.41
CA ARG A 95 6.25 -11.17 -7.93
C ARG A 95 5.80 -11.49 -9.36
N GLU A 96 4.53 -11.30 -9.66
CA GLU A 96 3.94 -11.55 -10.99
C GLU A 96 4.03 -10.35 -11.94
N TYR A 97 4.57 -9.21 -11.47
CA TYR A 97 4.67 -7.99 -12.25
C TYR A 97 5.65 -8.15 -13.41
N SER A 98 5.24 -7.76 -14.62
CA SER A 98 6.00 -8.01 -15.86
C SER A 98 6.62 -6.76 -16.49
N GLN A 99 6.28 -5.56 -16.00
CA GLN A 99 6.86 -4.27 -16.44
C GLN A 99 7.73 -3.66 -15.34
N PRO A 100 8.51 -2.60 -15.61
CA PRO A 100 9.35 -1.99 -14.59
C PRO A 100 8.54 -1.46 -13.40
N VAL A 101 9.02 -1.74 -12.20
CA VAL A 101 8.49 -1.23 -10.93
C VAL A 101 9.56 -0.40 -10.25
N LEU A 102 9.28 0.89 -10.06
CA LEU A 102 10.17 1.84 -9.42
C LEU A 102 9.62 2.18 -8.04
N VAL A 103 10.32 1.76 -7.00
CA VAL A 103 10.02 2.19 -5.62
C VAL A 103 10.95 3.34 -5.27
N TYR A 104 10.39 4.48 -4.89
CA TYR A 104 11.16 5.63 -4.43
C TYR A 104 10.69 6.05 -3.04
N ILE A 105 11.62 6.19 -2.10
CA ILE A 105 11.37 6.72 -0.76
C ILE A 105 11.67 8.23 -0.80
N PRO A 106 10.65 9.12 -0.78
CA PRO A 106 10.84 10.56 -0.94
C PRO A 106 11.57 11.24 0.23
N PRO A 107 11.97 12.53 0.10
CA PRO A 107 12.50 13.30 1.23
C PRO A 107 11.53 13.28 2.41
N GLN A 108 12.05 13.12 3.63
CA GLN A 108 11.28 13.06 4.88
C GLN A 108 10.29 11.87 4.98
N ALA A 109 10.30 10.96 4.00
CA ALA A 109 9.55 9.73 4.08
C ALA A 109 10.33 8.65 4.82
N GLU A 110 9.62 7.62 5.28
CA GLU A 110 10.21 6.48 5.95
C GLU A 110 9.65 5.16 5.46
N LEU A 111 10.49 4.12 5.44
CA LEU A 111 10.09 2.76 5.10
C LEU A 111 10.63 1.78 6.14
N ARG A 112 9.75 1.24 6.99
CA ARG A 112 10.17 0.49 8.19
C ARG A 112 9.59 -0.92 8.29
N GLY A 113 10.41 -1.84 8.78
CA GLY A 113 9.97 -3.16 9.24
C GLY A 113 9.15 -3.91 8.20
N GLY A 114 7.93 -4.31 8.57
CA GLY A 114 7.06 -5.10 7.71
C GLY A 114 6.71 -4.44 6.38
N SER A 115 6.68 -3.10 6.29
CA SER A 115 6.35 -2.44 5.02
C SER A 115 7.47 -2.55 4.00
N TRP A 116 8.75 -2.62 4.42
CA TRP A 116 9.87 -2.89 3.53
C TRP A 116 9.76 -4.29 2.92
N VAL A 117 9.49 -5.29 3.78
CA VAL A 117 9.48 -6.72 3.40
C VAL A 117 8.57 -7.00 2.22
N VAL A 118 7.43 -6.31 2.11
CA VAL A 118 6.43 -6.58 1.06
C VAL A 118 6.67 -5.86 -0.26
N ILE A 119 7.63 -4.93 -0.33
CA ILE A 119 7.99 -4.18 -1.55
C ILE A 119 9.49 -4.23 -1.86
N ASP A 120 10.22 -5.15 -1.23
CA ASP A 120 11.65 -5.32 -1.43
C ASP A 120 11.96 -5.74 -2.89
N PRO A 121 13.00 -5.18 -3.54
CA PRO A 121 13.33 -5.52 -4.93
C PRO A 121 13.65 -6.99 -5.16
N THR A 122 14.07 -7.74 -4.14
CA THR A 122 14.36 -9.18 -4.26
C THR A 122 13.11 -10.03 -4.48
N ILE A 123 11.90 -9.47 -4.30
CA ILE A 123 10.64 -10.13 -4.67
C ILE A 123 10.60 -10.39 -6.19
N ASN A 124 11.09 -9.44 -7.00
CA ASN A 124 11.14 -9.55 -8.45
C ASN A 124 12.36 -8.78 -9.00
N PRO A 125 13.58 -9.33 -8.84
CA PRO A 125 14.83 -8.60 -9.08
C PRO A 125 15.07 -8.25 -10.56
N ARG A 126 14.28 -8.82 -11.47
CA ARG A 126 14.34 -8.52 -12.90
C ARG A 126 13.59 -7.23 -13.27
N HIS A 127 12.56 -6.88 -12.50
CA HIS A 127 11.64 -5.79 -12.84
C HIS A 127 11.58 -4.69 -11.78
N MET A 128 12.01 -4.97 -10.55
CA MET A 128 11.95 -4.02 -9.44
C MET A 128 13.27 -3.30 -9.21
N GLU A 129 13.20 -1.99 -9.03
CA GLU A 129 14.29 -1.16 -8.55
C GLU A 129 13.81 -0.29 -7.38
N MET A 130 14.70 0.01 -6.44
CA MET A 130 14.40 0.86 -5.29
C MET A 130 15.45 1.96 -5.12
N TYR A 131 14.95 3.17 -4.90
CA TYR A 131 15.74 4.38 -4.68
C TYR A 131 15.29 5.05 -3.38
N ALA A 132 16.23 5.65 -2.67
CA ALA A 132 15.97 6.37 -1.44
C ALA A 132 16.53 7.79 -1.54
N ASP A 133 15.75 8.75 -1.08
CA ASP A 133 16.21 10.13 -0.95
C ASP A 133 17.28 10.26 0.16
N LYS A 134 18.12 11.29 0.08
CA LYS A 134 19.14 11.55 1.11
C LYS A 134 18.50 11.86 2.47
N ASP A 135 17.30 12.44 2.46
CA ASP A 135 16.56 12.83 3.65
C ASP A 135 15.50 11.78 4.07
N SER A 136 15.47 10.59 3.47
CA SER A 136 14.55 9.50 3.87
C SER A 136 15.11 8.61 5.00
N ARG A 137 14.26 7.78 5.63
CA ARG A 137 14.65 6.91 6.76
C ARG A 137 14.11 5.49 6.72
#